data_AF-A0ABD1MLS7-F1
#
_entry.id   AF-A0ABD1MLS7-F1
#
_cell.length_a   1.000
_cell.length_b   1.000
_cell.length_c   1.000
_cell.angle_alpha   90.00
_cell.angle_beta   90.00
_cell.angle_gamma   90.00
#
_symmetry.space_group_name_H-M   'P 1'
#
loop_
_entity.id
_entity.type
_entity.pdbx_description
1 polymer ?
#
loop_
_entity_poly.entity_id
_entity_poly.type
_entity_poly.pdbx_seq_one_letter_code
_entity_poly.pdbx_strand_id
1 'polypeptide(L)'
;MLICDFLEWQIHGVLNAVSWGVLFPLGVIIARYMRTFPSADPAWFYLHVGCQVSAYAIGVTGWATGLKLGSESVGIQYGVHRNIGITLFSLATLQVNHHMSILLQLCYKLRQ
;
A
#
# COMPACT_ATOMS: atom_id res chain seq x y z
N MET A 1 -23.70 -12.74 14.31
CA MET A 1 -23.23 -13.26 13.03
C MET A 1 -23.32 -12.18 11.95
N LEU A 2 -24.51 -11.76 11.50
CA LEU A 2 -24.73 -10.70 10.48
C LEU A 2 -23.98 -9.36 10.67
N ILE A 3 -23.83 -8.87 11.91
CA ILE A 3 -23.14 -7.58 12.17
C ILE A 3 -21.62 -7.69 11.99
N CYS A 4 -21.03 -8.82 12.39
CA CYS A 4 -19.59 -9.04 12.25
C CYS A 4 -19.21 -9.16 10.77
N ASP A 5 -20.01 -9.89 9.99
CA ASP A 5 -19.74 -10.11 8.56
C ASP A 5 -19.78 -8.78 7.78
N PHE A 6 -20.79 -7.92 8.05
CA PHE A 6 -20.87 -6.60 7.42
C PHE A 6 -19.70 -5.68 7.80
N LEU A 7 -19.25 -5.73 9.06
CA LEU A 7 -18.12 -4.95 9.52
C LEU A 7 -16.83 -5.33 8.77
N GLU A 8 -16.62 -6.62 8.46
CA GLU A 8 -15.42 -7.07 7.75
C GLU A 8 -15.35 -6.53 6.32
N TRP A 9 -16.47 -6.48 5.60
CA TRP A 9 -16.55 -5.84 4.28
C TRP A 9 -16.18 -4.35 4.35
N GLN A 10 -16.68 -3.64 5.35
CA GLN A 10 -16.39 -2.23 5.55
C GLN A 10 -14.93 -1.99 5.92
N ILE A 11 -14.35 -2.84 6.79
CA ILE A 11 -12.93 -2.79 7.14
C ILE A 11 -12.07 -3.03 5.90
N HIS A 12 -12.36 -4.07 5.10
CA HIS A 12 -11.65 -4.33 3.86
C HIS A 12 -11.70 -3.13 2.91
N GLY A 13 -12.88 -2.55 2.71
CA GLY A 13 -13.08 -1.37 1.86
C GLY A 13 -12.28 -0.16 2.35
N VAL A 14 -12.36 0.16 3.65
CA VAL A 14 -11.65 1.31 4.24
C VAL A 14 -10.13 1.11 4.19
N LEU A 15 -9.64 -0.07 4.55
CA LEU A 15 -8.20 -0.37 4.49
C LEU A 15 -7.65 -0.17 3.08
N ASN A 16 -8.34 -0.69 2.07
CA ASN A 16 -7.91 -0.55 0.68
C ASN A 16 -8.09 0.86 0.13
N ALA A 17 -9.13 1.59 0.53
CA ALA A 17 -9.31 2.99 0.15
C ALA A 17 -8.18 3.88 0.72
N VAL A 18 -7.84 3.71 2.00
CA VAL A 18 -6.74 4.47 2.63
C VAL A 18 -5.38 4.09 2.03
N SER A 19 -5.11 2.80 1.83
CA SER A 19 -3.85 2.33 1.26
C SER A 19 -3.70 2.74 -0.21
N TRP A 20 -4.56 2.22 -1.09
CA TRP A 20 -4.44 2.35 -2.55
C TRP A 20 -5.01 3.66 -3.10
N GLY A 21 -6.07 4.17 -2.48
CA GLY A 21 -6.72 5.40 -2.92
C GLY A 21 -6.06 6.68 -2.41
N VAL A 22 -5.35 6.63 -1.27
CA VAL A 22 -4.81 7.83 -0.61
C VAL A 22 -3.30 7.76 -0.43
N LEU A 23 -2.78 6.81 0.35
CA LEU A 23 -1.37 6.84 0.76
C LEU A 23 -0.39 6.57 -0.38
N PHE A 24 -0.65 5.56 -1.21
CA PHE A 24 0.18 5.28 -2.41
C PHE A 24 0.23 6.49 -3.36
N PRO A 25 -0.91 7.08 -3.79
CA PRO A 25 -0.93 8.29 -4.60
C PRO A 25 -0.26 9.49 -3.92
N LEU A 26 -0.50 9.70 -2.62
CA LEU A 26 0.10 10.80 -1.87
C LEU A 26 1.63 10.70 -1.86
N GLY A 27 2.17 9.51 -1.62
CA GLY A 27 3.61 9.26 -1.70
C GLY A 27 4.17 9.64 -3.07
N VAL A 28 3.51 9.23 -4.15
CA VAL A 28 3.92 9.57 -5.54
C VAL A 28 3.87 11.08 -5.78
N ILE A 29 2.81 11.76 -5.35
CA ILE A 29 2.64 13.21 -5.48
C ILE A 29 3.75 13.96 -4.72
N ILE A 30 4.06 13.54 -3.48
CA ILE A 30 5.16 14.09 -2.68
C ILE A 30 6.47 13.99 -3.46
N ALA A 31 6.83 12.79 -3.95
CA ALA A 31 8.06 12.63 -4.74
C ALA A 31 8.03 13.45 -6.03
N ARG A 32 6.89 13.54 -6.71
CA ARG A 32 6.77 14.27 -7.97
C ARG A 32 7.01 15.78 -7.81
N TYR A 33 6.44 16.38 -6.78
CA TYR A 33 6.46 17.83 -6.62
C TYR A 33 7.52 18.32 -5.62
N MET A 34 7.69 17.65 -4.49
CA MET A 34 8.60 18.13 -3.45
C MET A 34 10.08 17.92 -3.79
N ARG A 35 10.43 16.90 -4.59
CA ARG A 35 11.83 16.65 -5.00
C ARG A 35 12.48 17.82 -5.74
N THR A 36 11.67 18.73 -6.29
CA THR A 36 12.15 19.84 -7.13
C THR A 36 12.71 21.00 -6.30
N PHE A 37 12.42 21.02 -4.98
CA PHE A 37 12.90 22.05 -4.08
C PHE A 37 14.18 21.59 -3.37
N PRO A 38 15.32 22.28 -3.54
CA PRO A 38 16.56 21.92 -2.84
C PRO A 38 16.41 21.91 -1.32
N SER A 39 15.56 22.79 -0.76
CA SER A 39 15.28 22.86 0.68
C SER A 39 14.47 21.67 1.22
N ALA A 40 13.85 20.87 0.33
CA ALA A 40 13.10 19.69 0.71
C ALA A 40 13.97 18.42 0.71
N ASP A 41 15.25 18.51 0.37
CA ASP A 41 16.18 17.38 0.44
C ASP A 41 16.76 17.24 1.86
N PRO A 42 16.76 16.04 2.48
CA PRO A 42 16.24 14.75 2.03
C PRO A 42 14.78 14.47 2.44
N ALA A 43 14.06 15.45 3.02
CA ALA A 43 12.72 15.28 3.57
C ALA A 43 11.69 14.71 2.58
N TRP A 44 11.69 15.15 1.31
CA TRP A 44 10.77 14.64 0.28
C TRP A 44 10.88 13.12 0.13
N PHE A 45 12.09 12.59 0.23
CA PHE A 45 12.37 11.18 0.05
C PHE A 45 11.86 10.36 1.24
N TYR A 46 12.13 10.81 2.46
CA TYR A 46 11.61 10.16 3.66
C TYR A 46 10.07 10.20 3.73
N LEU A 47 9.46 11.33 3.35
CA LEU A 47 8.01 11.45 3.29
C LEU A 47 7.41 10.52 2.22
N HIS A 48 8.00 10.48 1.03
CA HIS A 48 7.60 9.55 -0.03
C HIS A 48 7.65 8.10 0.46
N VAL A 49 8.81 7.68 1.00
CA VAL A 49 9.04 6.32 1.49
C VAL A 49 8.10 5.97 2.65
N GLY A 50 7.92 6.89 3.60
CA GLY A 50 7.01 6.71 4.73
C GLY A 50 5.59 6.42 4.25
N CYS A 51 5.08 7.22 3.30
CA CYS A 51 3.79 6.96 2.66
C CYS A 51 3.74 5.58 1.99
N GLN A 52 4.75 5.20 1.20
CA GLN A 52 4.75 3.91 0.50
C GLN A 52 4.77 2.71 1.45
N VAL A 53 5.58 2.77 2.51
CA VAL A 53 5.70 1.69 3.50
C VAL A 53 4.42 1.57 4.32
N SER A 54 3.86 2.70 4.80
CA SER A 54 2.58 2.71 5.52
C SER A 54 1.43 2.23 4.63
N ALA A 55 1.37 2.67 3.38
CA ALA A 55 0.38 2.20 2.41
C ALA A 55 0.47 0.68 2.24
N TYR A 56 1.68 0.15 2.05
CA TYR A 56 1.89 -1.28 1.90
C TYR A 56 1.47 -2.07 3.14
N ALA A 57 1.84 -1.63 4.34
CA ALA A 57 1.45 -2.29 5.59
C ALA A 57 -0.08 -2.39 5.73
N ILE A 58 -0.80 -1.29 5.49
CA ILE A 58 -2.28 -1.27 5.50
C ILE A 58 -2.84 -2.14 4.36
N GLY A 59 -2.23 -2.09 3.18
CA GLY A 59 -2.60 -2.86 2.00
C GLY A 59 -2.47 -4.37 2.19
N VAL A 60 -1.47 -4.84 2.94
CA VAL A 60 -1.33 -6.25 3.34
C VAL A 60 -2.55 -6.69 4.16
N THR A 61 -2.96 -5.89 5.14
CA THR A 61 -4.16 -6.19 5.96
C THR A 61 -5.44 -6.13 5.11
N GLY A 62 -5.56 -5.15 4.21
CA GLY A 62 -6.68 -5.05 3.26
C GLY A 62 -6.75 -6.24 2.31
N TRP A 63 -5.61 -6.73 1.83
CA TRP A 63 -5.54 -7.91 0.97
C TRP A 63 -5.90 -9.19 1.73
N ALA A 64 -5.34 -9.39 2.92
CA ALA A 64 -5.61 -10.56 3.76
C ALA A 64 -7.09 -10.67 4.15
N THR A 65 -7.71 -9.55 4.54
CA THR A 65 -9.16 -9.48 4.81
C THR A 65 -9.97 -9.79 3.55
N GLY A 66 -9.55 -9.34 2.36
CA GLY A 66 -10.20 -9.65 1.10
C GLY A 66 -10.18 -11.14 0.74
N LEU A 67 -9.08 -11.84 1.05
CA LEU A 67 -9.00 -13.31 0.89
C LEU A 67 -9.96 -14.02 1.84
N LYS A 68 -10.03 -13.58 3.10
CA LYS A 68 -10.96 -14.12 4.10
C LYS A 68 -12.41 -13.97 3.65
N LEU A 69 -12.81 -12.75 3.27
CA LEU A 69 -14.15 -12.44 2.76
C LEU A 69 -14.52 -13.29 1.55
N GLY A 70 -13.56 -13.51 0.63
CA GLY A 70 -13.75 -14.40 -0.51
C GLY A 70 -13.96 -15.87 -0.14
N SER A 71 -13.35 -16.34 0.96
CA SER A 71 -13.54 -17.71 1.47
C SER A 71 -14.86 -17.91 2.21
N GLU A 72 -15.37 -16.86 2.87
CA GLU A 72 -16.62 -16.88 3.63
C GLU A 72 -17.86 -16.58 2.75
N SER A 73 -17.65 -16.08 1.53
CA SER A 73 -18.72 -15.81 0.56
C SER A 73 -19.21 -17.09 -0.14
N VAL A 74 -20.08 -17.85 0.53
CA VAL A 74 -20.67 -19.08 -0.04
C VAL A 74 -21.58 -18.73 -1.22
N GLY A 75 -21.30 -19.32 -2.39
CA GLY A 75 -22.13 -19.17 -3.59
C GLY A 75 -21.94 -17.86 -4.37
N ILE A 76 -21.13 -16.93 -3.88
CA ILE A 76 -20.80 -15.66 -4.58
C ILE A 76 -19.29 -15.58 -4.77
N GLN A 77 -18.83 -15.31 -5.99
CA GLN A 77 -17.42 -15.19 -6.34
C GLN A 77 -17.15 -13.89 -7.07
N TYR A 78 -16.24 -13.08 -6.52
CA TYR A 78 -15.78 -11.82 -7.13
C TYR A 78 -14.46 -12.03 -7.88
N GLY A 79 -14.44 -12.94 -8.87
CA GLY A 79 -13.21 -13.41 -9.52
C GLY A 79 -12.36 -12.30 -10.16
N VAL A 80 -12.98 -11.36 -10.86
CA VAL A 80 -12.27 -10.22 -11.49
C VAL A 80 -11.62 -9.33 -10.43
N HIS A 81 -12.37 -8.92 -9.41
CA HIS A 81 -11.87 -8.09 -8.31
C HIS A 81 -10.71 -8.78 -7.58
N ARG A 82 -10.85 -10.08 -7.28
CA ARG A 82 -9.80 -10.88 -6.64
C ARG A 82 -8.53 -10.96 -7.48
N ASN A 83 -8.65 -11.23 -8.77
CA ASN A 83 -7.48 -11.31 -9.67
C ASN A 83 -6.76 -9.97 -9.74
N ILE A 84 -7.50 -8.87 -9.92
CA ILE A 84 -6.92 -7.52 -9.89
C ILE A 84 -6.21 -7.28 -8.55
N GLY A 85 -6.87 -7.56 -7.43
CA GLY A 85 -6.31 -7.37 -6.10
C GLY A 85 -5.02 -8.16 -5.86
N ILE A 86 -4.96 -9.43 -6.30
CA ILE A 86 -3.74 -10.25 -6.21
C ILE A 86 -2.63 -9.67 -7.08
N THR A 87 -2.91 -9.34 -8.34
CA THR A 87 -1.91 -8.75 -9.24
C THR A 87 -1.38 -7.42 -8.70
N LEU A 88 -2.26 -6.52 -8.25
CA LEU A 88 -1.89 -5.23 -7.66
C LEU A 88 -1.01 -5.42 -6.43
N PHE A 89 -1.40 -6.32 -5.52
CA PHE A 89 -0.62 -6.63 -4.33
C PHE A 89 0.77 -7.17 -4.68
N SER A 90 0.87 -8.13 -5.61
CA SER A 90 2.15 -8.67 -6.07
C SER A 90 3.07 -7.59 -6.65
N LEU A 91 2.53 -6.70 -7.48
CA LEU A 91 3.31 -5.60 -8.06
C LEU A 91 3.77 -4.58 -7.01
N ALA A 92 2.91 -4.24 -6.04
CA ALA A 92 3.30 -3.36 -4.94
C ALA A 92 4.37 -3.98 -4.04
N THR A 93 4.31 -5.29 -3.77
CA THR A 93 5.36 -6.01 -3.05
C THR A 93 6.70 -5.88 -3.78
N LEU A 94 6.73 -6.10 -5.09
CA LEU A 94 7.95 -5.92 -5.88
C LEU A 94 8.45 -4.46 -5.82
N GLN A 95 7.55 -3.50 -5.93
CA GLN A 95 7.88 -2.07 -5.87
C GLN A 95 8.51 -1.67 -4.53
N VAL A 96 7.94 -2.12 -3.40
CA VAL A 96 8.43 -1.77 -2.06
C VAL A 96 9.77 -2.43 -1.75
N ASN A 97 9.97 -3.68 -2.18
CA ASN A 97 11.27 -4.35 -2.05
C ASN A 97 12.37 -3.61 -2.82
N HIS A 98 12.07 -3.17 -4.05
CA HIS A 98 13.00 -2.35 -4.83
C HIS A 98 13.30 -1.01 -4.14
N HIS A 99 12.28 -0.32 -3.60
CA HIS A 99 12.50 0.91 -2.84
C HIS A 99 13.34 0.72 -1.58
N MET A 100 13.14 -0.37 -0.84
CA MET A 100 13.95 -0.66 0.34
C MET A 100 15.41 -0.90 0.00
N SER A 101 15.70 -1.52 -1.14
CA SER A 101 17.08 -1.67 -1.61
C SER A 101 17.76 -0.31 -1.84
N ILE A 102 17.05 0.63 -2.48
CA ILE A 102 17.56 2.00 -2.71
C ILE A 102 17.78 2.75 -1.39
N LEU A 103 16.84 2.66 -0.44
CA LEU A 103 16.97 3.24 0.89
C LEU A 103 18.20 2.74 1.63
N LEU A 104 18.43 1.43 1.62
CA LEU A 104 19.60 0.83 2.25
C LEU A 104 20.90 1.33 1.62
N GLN A 105 20.94 1.48 0.29
CA GLN A 105 22.09 2.05 -0.41
C GLN A 105 22.33 3.53 -0.07
N LEU A 106 21.26 4.34 0.04
CA LEU A 106 21.37 5.75 0.43
C LEU A 106 21.80 5.91 1.88
N CYS A 107 21.23 5.12 2.81
CA CYS A 107 21.65 5.11 4.21
C CYS A 107 23.10 4.68 4.36
N TYR A 108 23.57 3.71 3.56
CA TYR A 108 24.98 3.32 3.53
C TYR A 108 25.86 4.47 3.01
N LYS A 109 25.44 5.15 1.94
CA LYS A 109 26.17 6.28 1.34
C LYS A 109 26.21 7.52 2.24
N LEU A 110 25.19 7.77 3.05
CA LEU A 110 25.14 8.88 4.02
C LEU A 110 25.88 8.58 5.33
N ARG A 111 26.22 7.30 5.59
CA ARG A 111 27.00 6.89 6.76
C ARG A 111 28.52 6.97 6.52
N GLN A 112 28.95 7.06 5.27
CA GLN A 112 30.35 7.25 4.88
C GLN A 112 30.62 8.72 4.60
#